data_AF-V5GGD4-F1
#
_entry.id   AF-V5GGD4-F1
#
_cell.length_a   1.000
_cell.length_b   1.000
_cell.length_c   1.000
_cell.angle_alpha   90.00
_cell.angle_beta   90.00
_cell.angle_gamma   90.00
#
_symmetry.space_group_name_H-M   'P 1'
#
loop_
_entity.id
_entity.type
_entity.pdbx_description
1 polymer ?
#
loop_
_entity_poly.entity_id
_entity_poly.type
_entity_poly.pdbx_seq_one_letter_code
_entity_poly.pdbx_strand_id
1 'polypeptide(L)'
;PFVICNVQSVTIPTERPTPCLPSPCGSNAECRERNGAGSCVCLPEYIGNPYEGCRPECVLNSDCPSNKACVRNKCVDPCPGTCGQNAECQVINHLPSCTCVPGYTGDPFRYCSLVVVKDVPPPPENPCQPSPC
;
A
#
# COMPACT_ATOMS: atom_id res chain seq x y z
N PRO A 1 -31.08 34.48 -64.95
CA PRO A 1 -30.89 33.65 -63.75
C PRO A 1 -29.48 33.83 -63.18
N PHE A 2 -29.34 34.57 -62.07
CA PHE A 2 -28.12 34.53 -61.27
C PHE A 2 -28.52 34.70 -59.80
N VAL A 3 -28.28 33.64 -59.02
CA VAL A 3 -28.53 33.61 -57.58
C VAL A 3 -27.32 34.26 -56.92
N ILE A 4 -27.54 35.37 -56.22
CA ILE A 4 -26.49 36.08 -55.49
C ILE A 4 -26.24 35.31 -54.19
N CYS A 5 -25.03 34.80 -54.01
CA CYS A 5 -24.62 34.12 -52.79
C CYS A 5 -23.99 35.14 -51.84
N ASN A 6 -24.71 35.51 -50.77
CA ASN A 6 -24.15 36.32 -49.69
C ASN A 6 -23.47 35.40 -48.68
N VAL A 7 -22.14 35.44 -48.64
CA VAL A 7 -21.35 34.71 -47.65
C VAL A 7 -21.60 35.35 -46.29
N GLN A 8 -22.42 34.73 -45.46
CA GLN A 8 -22.56 35.16 -44.07
C GLN A 8 -21.25 34.82 -43.36
N SER A 9 -20.47 35.85 -43.05
CA SER A 9 -19.29 35.75 -42.19
C SER A 9 -19.75 35.36 -40.79
N VAL A 10 -19.80 34.06 -40.50
CA VAL A 10 -19.97 33.56 -39.14
C VAL A 10 -18.69 33.95 -38.41
N THR A 11 -18.76 34.99 -37.58
CA THR A 11 -17.73 35.28 -36.58
C THR A 11 -17.80 34.15 -35.55
N ILE A 12 -17.14 33.04 -35.84
CA ILE A 12 -16.84 32.03 -34.82
C ILE A 12 -15.97 32.78 -33.81
N PRO A 13 -16.41 32.98 -32.55
CA PRO A 13 -15.54 33.53 -31.53
C PRO A 13 -14.33 32.60 -31.50
N THR A 14 -13.16 33.11 -31.87
CA THR A 14 -11.91 32.39 -31.66
C THR A 14 -11.69 32.43 -30.15
N GLU A 15 -12.39 31.55 -29.45
CA GLU A 15 -12.23 31.35 -28.02
C GLU A 15 -10.75 30.98 -27.85
N ARG A 16 -9.99 31.88 -27.21
CA ARG A 16 -8.56 31.63 -26.98
C ARG A 16 -8.49 30.32 -26.20
N PRO A 17 -7.75 29.31 -26.68
CA PRO A 17 -7.61 28.06 -25.96
C PRO A 17 -7.16 28.37 -24.54
N THR A 18 -7.95 27.91 -23.56
CA THR A 18 -7.58 28.03 -22.15
C THR A 18 -6.24 27.32 -21.92
N PRO A 19 -5.38 27.79 -21.00
CA PRO A 19 -4.07 27.20 -20.76
C PRO A 19 -4.07 25.69 -20.42
N CYS A 20 -5.21 25.13 -20.00
CA CYS A 20 -5.38 23.71 -19.73
C CYS A 20 -6.09 22.91 -20.85
N LEU A 21 -6.36 23.52 -22.02
CA LEU A 21 -7.05 22.85 -23.13
C LEU A 21 -6.33 23.11 -24.48
N PRO A 22 -5.59 22.11 -25.03
CA PRO A 22 -5.33 20.79 -24.46
C PRO A 22 -4.44 20.87 -23.21
N SER A 23 -4.53 19.89 -22.32
CA SER A 23 -3.76 19.88 -21.08
C SER A 23 -2.25 19.84 -21.37
N PRO A 24 -1.44 20.74 -20.79
CA PRO A 24 0.02 20.70 -20.88
C PRO A 24 0.65 19.70 -19.90
N CYS A 25 -0.16 19.02 -19.08
CA CYS A 25 0.33 18.13 -18.02
C CYS A 25 0.51 16.70 -18.49
N GLY A 26 1.44 15.99 -17.85
CA GLY A 26 1.67 14.57 -18.07
C GLY A 26 0.56 13.68 -17.50
N SER A 27 0.73 12.36 -17.63
CA SER A 27 -0.21 11.39 -17.08
C SER A 27 -0.35 11.50 -15.56
N ASN A 28 -1.55 11.25 -15.03
CA ASN A 28 -1.86 11.31 -13.59
C ASN A 28 -1.54 12.68 -12.93
N ALA A 29 -1.62 13.77 -13.71
CA ALA A 29 -1.49 15.13 -13.24
C ALA A 29 -2.75 15.96 -13.56
N GLU A 30 -3.10 16.88 -12.66
CA GLU A 30 -4.19 17.84 -12.81
C GLU A 30 -3.62 19.19 -13.28
N CYS A 31 -4.23 19.76 -14.32
CA CYS A 31 -3.94 21.12 -14.76
C CYS A 31 -4.80 22.13 -14.00
N ARG A 32 -4.17 23.14 -13.40
CA ARG A 32 -4.83 24.26 -12.72
C ARG A 32 -4.38 25.57 -13.36
N GLU A 33 -5.32 26.43 -13.71
CA GLU A 33 -4.98 27.75 -14.21
C GLU A 33 -4.52 28.67 -13.08
N ARG A 34 -3.35 29.28 -13.26
CA ARG A 34 -2.78 30.26 -12.33
C ARG A 34 -2.16 31.40 -13.11
N ASN A 35 -2.66 32.62 -12.91
CA ASN A 35 -2.18 33.83 -13.58
C ASN A 35 -2.20 33.75 -15.12
N GLY A 36 -3.22 33.09 -15.70
CA GLY A 36 -3.33 32.93 -17.16
C GLY A 36 -2.38 31.89 -17.77
N ALA A 37 -1.73 31.06 -16.94
CA ALA A 37 -0.91 29.92 -17.37
C ALA A 37 -1.40 28.61 -16.73
N GLY A 38 -1.17 27.48 -17.40
CA GLY A 38 -1.45 26.15 -16.87
C GLY A 38 -0.35 25.71 -15.90
N SER A 39 -0.72 25.35 -14.68
CA SER A 39 0.16 24.80 -13.66
C SER A 39 -0.21 23.36 -13.38
N CYS A 40 0.76 22.45 -13.46
CA CYS A 40 0.53 21.02 -13.31
C CYS A 40 0.86 20.56 -11.90
N VAL A 41 -0.02 19.74 -11.32
CA VAL A 41 0.21 19.09 -10.02
C VAL A 41 -0.08 17.61 -10.14
N CYS A 42 0.69 16.75 -9.47
CA CYS A 42 0.33 15.33 -9.42
C CYS A 42 -1.01 15.16 -8.70
N LEU A 43 -1.81 14.19 -9.16
CA LEU A 43 -2.97 13.74 -8.39
C LEU A 43 -2.54 13.27 -6.98
N PRO A 44 -3.44 13.31 -5.99
CA PRO A 44 -3.14 12.82 -4.65
C PRO A 44 -2.49 11.45 -4.68
N GLU A 45 -1.50 11.23 -3.83
CA GLU A 45 -0.75 9.97 -3.71
C GLU A 45 0.20 9.60 -4.85
N TYR A 46 0.21 10.36 -5.97
CA TYR A 46 1.18 10.19 -7.06
C TYR A 46 2.40 11.09 -6.88
N ILE A 47 3.55 10.63 -7.37
CA ILE A 47 4.85 11.30 -7.26
C ILE A 47 5.52 11.43 -8.62
N GLY A 48 6.41 12.40 -8.77
CA GLY A 48 7.17 12.63 -10.01
C GLY A 48 7.06 14.06 -10.51
N ASN A 49 7.29 14.24 -11.81
CA ASN A 49 7.20 15.53 -12.48
C ASN A 49 5.81 15.67 -13.14
N PRO A 50 4.93 16.58 -12.67
CA PRO A 50 3.59 16.75 -13.23
C PRO A 50 3.55 17.14 -14.72
N TYR A 51 4.63 17.70 -15.26
CA TYR A 51 4.72 18.08 -16.68
C TYR A 51 5.10 16.91 -17.59
N GLU A 52 5.75 15.87 -17.05
CA GLU A 52 6.15 14.66 -17.81
C GLU A 52 5.20 13.49 -17.54
N GLY A 53 4.80 13.32 -16.28
CA GLY A 53 3.92 12.27 -15.81
C GLY A 53 4.22 11.90 -14.36
N CYS A 54 3.15 11.63 -13.61
CA CYS A 54 3.22 11.17 -12.25
C CYS A 54 2.99 9.65 -12.18
N ARG A 55 3.69 8.99 -11.26
CA ARG A 55 3.60 7.55 -11.01
C ARG A 55 3.18 7.28 -9.56
N PRO A 56 2.56 6.14 -9.28
CA PRO A 56 2.32 5.72 -7.90
C PRO A 56 3.63 5.48 -7.15
N GLU A 57 3.55 5.34 -5.82
CA GLU A 57 4.70 4.94 -5.00
C GLU A 57 5.21 3.54 -5.38
N CYS A 58 4.28 2.61 -5.58
CA CYS A 58 4.57 1.23 -6.00
C CYS A 58 3.49 0.71 -6.95
N VAL A 59 3.85 -0.29 -7.76
CA VAL A 59 2.92 -1.12 -8.53
C VAL A 59 3.03 -2.58 -8.08
N LEU A 60 4.22 -2.98 -7.64
CA LEU A 60 4.54 -4.33 -7.17
C LEU A 60 5.14 -4.26 -5.76
N ASN A 61 5.05 -5.37 -5.04
CA ASN A 61 5.68 -5.51 -3.72
C ASN A 61 7.19 -5.24 -3.77
N SER A 62 7.86 -5.66 -4.84
CA SER A 62 9.30 -5.43 -5.06
C SER A 62 9.72 -3.96 -5.16
N ASP A 63 8.76 -3.04 -5.38
CA ASP A 63 9.03 -1.61 -5.40
C ASP A 63 9.13 -1.04 -3.97
N CYS A 64 8.64 -1.79 -2.99
CA CYS A 64 8.65 -1.42 -1.58
C CYS A 64 9.88 -2.01 -0.86
N PRO A 65 10.28 -1.42 0.28
CA PRO A 65 11.17 -2.08 1.22
C PRO A 65 10.64 -3.46 1.64
N SER A 66 11.54 -4.40 1.97
CA SER A 66 11.19 -5.79 2.31
C SER A 66 10.23 -5.95 3.50
N ASN A 67 10.17 -4.94 4.37
CA ASN A 67 9.27 -4.86 5.53
C ASN A 67 7.93 -4.16 5.24
N LYS A 68 7.59 -3.89 3.98
CA LYS A 68 6.33 -3.25 3.55
C LYS A 68 5.73 -4.01 2.38
N ALA A 69 4.43 -3.85 2.14
CA ALA A 69 3.74 -4.42 0.99
C ALA A 69 3.14 -3.31 0.13
N CYS A 70 3.03 -3.55 -1.18
CA CYS A 70 2.34 -2.64 -2.08
C CYS A 70 0.84 -2.89 -1.99
N VAL A 71 0.13 -1.99 -1.32
CA VAL A 71 -1.33 -2.05 -1.15
C VAL A 71 -1.91 -0.75 -1.66
N ARG A 72 -2.81 -0.84 -2.66
CA ARG A 72 -3.43 0.33 -3.31
C ARG A 72 -2.39 1.39 -3.71
N ASN A 73 -1.34 0.95 -4.39
CA ASN A 73 -0.28 1.80 -4.93
C ASN A 73 0.58 2.52 -3.86
N LYS A 74 0.60 2.00 -2.62
CA LYS A 74 1.35 2.53 -1.48
C LYS A 74 2.12 1.45 -0.74
N CYS A 75 3.30 1.81 -0.25
CA CYS A 75 4.13 0.92 0.55
C CYS A 75 3.75 1.00 2.03
N VAL A 76 2.87 0.10 2.44
CA VAL A 76 2.29 0.07 3.79
C VAL A 76 2.81 -1.14 4.58
N ASP A 77 2.75 -1.06 5.91
CA ASP A 77 2.99 -2.22 6.76
C ASP A 77 1.76 -3.16 6.71
N PRO A 78 1.90 -4.43 6.30
CA PRO A 78 0.78 -5.38 6.27
C PRO A 78 0.44 -6.01 7.64
N CYS A 79 1.19 -5.72 8.70
CA CYS A 79 0.96 -6.31 10.03
C CYS A 79 -0.31 -5.85 10.77
N PRO A 80 -0.69 -4.56 10.75
CA PRO A 80 -1.84 -4.09 11.53
C PRO A 80 -3.13 -4.84 11.18
N GLY A 81 -3.69 -5.54 12.18
CA GLY A 81 -4.94 -6.29 12.05
C GLY A 81 -4.81 -7.70 11.45
N THR A 82 -3.60 -8.18 11.15
CA THR A 82 -3.41 -9.51 10.54
C THR A 82 -3.25 -10.64 11.56
N CYS A 83 -2.53 -10.41 12.66
CA CYS A 83 -2.26 -11.45 13.66
C CYS A 83 -3.30 -11.48 14.78
N GLY A 84 -3.47 -12.66 15.38
CA GLY A 84 -4.36 -12.90 16.51
C GLY A 84 -3.85 -12.32 17.83
N GLN A 85 -4.65 -12.42 18.89
CA GLN A 85 -4.23 -11.99 20.23
C GLN A 85 -3.07 -12.87 20.74
N ASN A 86 -2.14 -12.24 21.47
CA ASN A 86 -0.91 -12.85 21.98
C ASN A 86 0.01 -13.42 20.89
N ALA A 87 -0.05 -12.87 19.68
CA ALA A 87 0.88 -13.14 18.60
C ALA A 87 1.67 -11.87 18.22
N GLU A 88 2.92 -12.05 17.86
CA GLU A 88 3.80 -11.05 17.27
C GLU A 88 3.70 -11.13 15.75
N CYS A 89 3.71 -9.97 15.08
CA CYS A 89 3.73 -9.89 13.62
C CYS A 89 5.10 -9.46 13.12
N GLN A 90 5.61 -10.15 12.12
CA GLN A 90 6.82 -9.77 11.38
C GLN A 90 6.55 -9.82 9.89
N VAL A 91 7.09 -8.86 9.13
CA VAL A 91 6.92 -8.82 7.67
C VAL A 91 8.09 -9.57 7.02
N ILE A 92 7.79 -10.65 6.31
CA ILE A 92 8.75 -11.49 5.60
C ILE A 92 8.38 -11.48 4.12
N ASN A 93 9.26 -10.99 3.26
CA ASN A 93 9.02 -10.88 1.81
C ASN A 93 7.68 -10.21 1.47
N HIS A 94 7.43 -9.03 2.07
CA HIS A 94 6.19 -8.26 1.90
C HIS A 94 4.91 -8.95 2.42
N LEU A 95 5.03 -10.08 3.11
CA LEU A 95 3.91 -10.83 3.68
C LEU A 95 3.97 -10.81 5.20
N PRO A 96 2.82 -10.63 5.88
CA PRO A 96 2.76 -10.72 7.33
C PRO A 96 2.92 -12.19 7.77
N SER A 97 3.81 -12.41 8.72
CA SER A 97 4.06 -13.68 9.38
C SER A 97 3.75 -13.52 10.86
N CYS A 98 2.87 -14.36 11.39
CA CYS A 98 2.43 -14.31 12.78
C CYS A 98 3.05 -15.45 13.58
N THR A 99 3.61 -15.13 14.74
CA THR A 99 4.15 -16.13 15.68
C THR A 99 3.61 -15.88 17.09
N CYS A 100 3.22 -16.92 17.82
CA CYS A 100 2.82 -16.74 19.21
C CYS A 100 3.97 -16.16 20.02
N VAL A 101 3.67 -15.23 20.93
CA VAL A 101 4.68 -14.68 21.84
C VAL A 101 5.27 -15.79 22.72
N PRO A 102 6.54 -15.67 23.19
CA PRO A 102 7.17 -16.70 24.01
C PRO A 102 6.31 -17.09 25.22
N GLY A 103 6.14 -18.40 25.44
CA GLY A 103 5.28 -18.94 26.50
C GLY A 103 3.81 -19.13 26.11
N TYR A 104 3.43 -18.81 24.87
CA TYR A 104 2.11 -19.07 24.32
C TYR A 104 2.15 -20.09 23.16
N THR A 105 1.03 -20.77 22.92
CA THR A 105 0.82 -21.76 21.86
C THR A 105 -0.61 -21.68 21.32
N GLY A 106 -0.82 -22.10 20.07
CA GLY A 106 -2.10 -22.03 19.39
C GLY A 106 -1.95 -21.62 17.92
N ASP A 107 -2.99 -20.98 17.38
CA ASP A 107 -3.01 -20.44 16.03
C ASP A 107 -2.66 -18.94 16.07
N PRO A 108 -1.49 -18.51 15.59
CA PRO A 108 -1.05 -17.12 15.69
C PRO A 108 -1.85 -16.14 14.81
N PHE A 109 -2.64 -16.63 13.85
CA PHE A 109 -3.56 -15.78 13.08
C PHE A 109 -4.91 -15.57 13.79
N ARG A 110 -5.22 -16.35 14.83
CA ARG A 110 -6.51 -16.31 15.53
C ARG A 110 -6.33 -15.95 16.99
N TYR A 111 -5.62 -16.79 17.74
CA TYR A 111 -5.46 -16.68 19.18
C TYR A 111 -4.36 -17.62 19.69
N CYS A 112 -3.45 -17.08 20.50
CA CYS A 112 -2.50 -17.87 21.26
C CYS A 112 -2.89 -17.91 22.76
N SER A 113 -2.73 -19.08 23.36
CA SER A 113 -3.01 -19.38 24.78
C SER A 113 -1.73 -19.73 25.53
N LEU A 114 -1.67 -19.49 26.84
CA LEU A 114 -0.50 -19.83 27.65
C LEU A 114 -0.20 -21.34 27.57
N VAL A 115 1.09 -21.66 27.42
CA VAL A 115 1.56 -23.05 27.48
C VAL A 115 1.36 -23.56 28.90
N VAL A 116 0.40 -24.48 29.08
CA VAL A 116 0.25 -25.21 30.33
C VAL A 116 1.30 -26.30 30.34
N VAL A 117 2.37 -26.10 31.11
CA VAL A 117 3.33 -27.16 31.41
C VAL A 117 2.58 -28.15 32.30
N LYS A 118 2.01 -29.21 31.69
CA LYS A 118 1.53 -30.34 32.49
C LYS A 118 2.77 -30.90 33.17
N ASP A 119 2.74 -30.89 34.50
CA ASP A 119 3.81 -31.39 35.35
C ASP A 119 4.40 -32.66 34.74
N VAL A 120 5.67 -32.56 34.35
CA VAL A 120 6.43 -33.72 33.88
C VAL A 120 6.34 -34.72 35.03
N PRO A 121 5.81 -35.95 34.82
CA PRO A 121 5.74 -36.92 35.89
C PRO A 121 7.15 -37.09 36.45
N PRO A 122 7.30 -37.16 37.79
CA PRO A 122 8.61 -37.33 38.40
C PRO A 122 9.33 -38.50 37.73
N PRO A 123 10.65 -38.40 37.50
CA PRO A 123 11.41 -39.50 36.94
C PRO A 123 11.15 -40.75 37.78
N PRO A 124 11.05 -41.95 37.16
CA PRO A 124 10.79 -43.17 37.90
C PRO A 124 11.86 -43.35 38.99
N GLU A 125 11.44 -43.35 40.25
CA GLU A 125 12.33 -43.63 41.37
C GLU A 125 12.88 -45.04 41.21
N ASN A 126 14.20 -45.17 41.32
CA ASN A 126 14.86 -46.46 41.25
C ASN A 126 14.75 -47.14 42.64
N PRO A 127 13.99 -48.25 42.77
CA PRO A 127 13.77 -48.92 44.05
C PRO A 127 15.04 -49.58 44.63
N CYS A 128 16.16 -49.59 43.89
CA CYS A 128 17.44 -50.13 44.33
C CYS A 128 18.40 -49.07 44.91
N GLN A 129 17.93 -47.86 45.25
CA GLN A 129 18.73 -46.85 45.95
C GLN A 129 18.10 -46.37 47.27
N PRO A 130 18.90 -46.25 48.36
CA PRO A 130 20.30 -46.64 48.46
C PRO A 130 20.44 -48.15 48.74
N SER A 131 21.47 -48.75 48.16
CA SER A 131 21.86 -50.13 48.44
C SER A 131 22.04 -50.32 49.94
N PRO A 132 21.34 -51.27 50.59
CA PRO A 132 21.68 -51.63 51.96
C PRO A 132 23.10 -52.22 51.94
N CYS A 133 24.00 -51.56 52.67
CA CYS A 133 25.39 -51.97 52.87
C CYS A 133 25.50 -53.36 53.50
#